data_AF-A0A0H2RA46-F1
#
_entry.id   AF-A0A0H2RA46-F1
#
_cell.length_a   1.000
_cell.length_b   1.000
_cell.length_c   1.000
_cell.angle_alpha   90.00
_cell.angle_beta   90.00
_cell.angle_gamma   90.00
#
_symmetry.space_group_name_H-M   'P 1'
#
loop_
_entity.id
_entity.type
_entity.pdbx_description
1 polymer ?
#
loop_
_entity_poly.entity_id
_entity_poly.type
_entity_poly.pdbx_seq_one_letter_code
_entity_poly.pdbx_strand_id
1 'polypeptide(L)'
;MSFAATPAEAPPERDATSIITNYSTITTNYTTSNLPGPGRNLGNLYSWAGSHLERRLVKRSVRASIKLQKKCEEAGRADLKMRSEEALTALQSTWIIRDMSMSNNESEHDRACEILLVGARSEDITIQVNAFERIIRDFVKRPSKVRYAFGRVFDKHDEVSDTVSLSWKRSGVEYSAEWLYLHMLASRCLSLRHSSFFEEVSYFDDAGPRSLHFWHFERLILSCRRTLSSVVLEQLREKGSITPSSFLSRAD
;
A
#
# COMPACT_ATOMS: atom_id res chain seq x y z
N MET A 1 28.46 34.58 2.36
CA MET A 1 28.98 33.27 1.91
C MET A 1 28.08 32.80 0.79
N SER A 2 28.53 32.97 -0.46
CA SER A 2 27.76 32.63 -1.67
C SER A 2 28.00 31.17 -2.02
N PHE A 3 26.92 30.38 -2.12
CA PHE A 3 26.98 29.01 -2.62
C PHE A 3 26.82 29.04 -4.14
N ALA A 4 27.90 28.66 -4.83
CA ALA A 4 27.93 28.49 -6.27
C ALA A 4 27.10 27.27 -6.67
N ALA A 5 26.23 27.45 -7.67
CA ALA A 5 25.39 26.41 -8.24
C ALA A 5 26.23 25.47 -9.12
N THR A 6 26.20 24.18 -8.81
CA THR A 6 26.80 23.10 -9.60
C THR A 6 25.96 22.84 -10.85
N PRO A 7 26.54 22.84 -12.06
CA PRO A 7 25.81 22.56 -13.30
C PRO A 7 25.47 21.07 -13.43
N ALA A 8 24.26 20.81 -13.92
CA ALA A 8 23.71 19.48 -14.16
C ALA A 8 24.48 18.75 -15.27
N GLU A 9 24.99 17.57 -14.94
CA GLU A 9 25.72 16.66 -15.81
C GLU A 9 24.72 15.91 -16.72
N ALA A 10 24.88 16.05 -18.03
CA ALA A 10 24.04 15.43 -19.04
C ALA A 10 24.30 13.91 -19.13
N PRO A 11 23.26 13.08 -19.37
CA PRO A 11 23.42 11.64 -19.49
C PRO A 11 24.19 11.25 -20.77
N PRO A 12 25.02 10.19 -20.70
CA PRO A 12 25.85 9.76 -21.83
C PRO A 12 25.00 9.16 -22.96
N GLU A 13 25.20 9.69 -24.17
CA GLU A 13 24.73 9.12 -25.43
C GLU A 13 25.35 7.73 -25.63
N ARG A 14 24.50 6.70 -25.69
CA ARG A 14 24.90 5.34 -26.05
C ARG A 14 24.84 5.17 -27.56
N ASP A 15 25.92 5.57 -28.21
CA ASP A 15 26.23 5.20 -29.58
C ASP A 15 26.84 3.79 -29.67
N ALA A 16 26.75 3.23 -30.87
CA ALA A 16 27.36 1.98 -31.35
C ALA A 16 26.57 0.67 -31.13
N THR A 17 25.37 0.61 -31.73
CA THR A 17 24.84 -0.68 -32.22
C THR A 17 25.52 -0.99 -33.55
N SER A 18 26.59 -1.80 -33.54
CA SER A 18 27.25 -2.26 -34.76
C SER A 18 26.32 -3.24 -35.50
N ILE A 19 25.67 -2.74 -36.55
CA ILE A 19 24.96 -3.56 -37.52
C ILE A 19 26.03 -4.26 -38.39
N ILE A 20 26.41 -5.48 -38.00
CA ILE A 20 27.22 -6.36 -38.85
C ILE A 20 26.25 -7.12 -39.76
N THR A 21 25.90 -6.50 -40.88
CA THR A 21 25.25 -7.16 -42.02
C THR A 21 26.30 -7.95 -42.81
N ASN A 22 26.58 -9.18 -42.36
CA ASN A 22 27.29 -10.17 -43.18
C ASN A 22 26.31 -10.73 -44.23
N TYR A 23 26.29 -10.11 -45.42
CA TYR A 23 25.70 -10.68 -46.61
C TYR A 23 26.65 -11.73 -47.19
N SER A 24 26.59 -12.95 -46.64
CA SER A 24 27.13 -14.12 -47.33
C SER A 24 26.18 -14.50 -48.45
N THR A 25 26.50 -14.07 -49.67
CA THR A 25 25.90 -14.53 -50.93
C THR A 25 26.33 -15.98 -51.19
N ILE A 26 25.88 -16.90 -50.34
CA ILE A 26 25.86 -18.32 -50.68
C ILE A 26 24.69 -18.49 -51.64
N THR A 27 25.01 -18.67 -52.92
CA THR A 27 24.08 -19.00 -53.99
C THR A 27 23.28 -20.24 -53.60
N THR A 28 22.07 -20.02 -53.14
CA THR A 28 21.08 -21.02 -52.75
C THR A 28 20.49 -21.67 -54.00
N ASN A 29 21.22 -22.61 -54.59
CA ASN A 29 20.60 -23.76 -55.28
C ASN A 29 20.17 -24.84 -54.25
N TYR A 30 19.87 -24.42 -53.02
CA TYR A 30 19.42 -25.30 -51.95
C TYR A 30 17.92 -25.53 -52.11
N THR A 31 17.59 -26.54 -52.91
CA THR A 31 16.31 -27.29 -52.90
C THR A 31 15.05 -26.46 -53.08
N THR A 32 14.53 -26.47 -54.31
CA THR A 32 13.11 -26.29 -54.65
C THR A 32 12.24 -27.17 -53.75
N SER A 33 11.84 -26.63 -52.60
CA SER A 33 11.13 -27.31 -51.52
C SER A 33 9.65 -27.47 -51.82
N ASN A 34 9.29 -28.00 -52.99
CA ASN A 34 7.91 -28.35 -53.31
C ASN A 34 7.79 -29.61 -54.18
N LEU A 35 8.91 -30.29 -54.48
CA LEU A 35 8.85 -31.62 -55.06
C LEU A 35 8.66 -32.66 -53.92
N PRO A 36 7.69 -33.59 -54.04
CA PRO A 36 7.52 -34.67 -53.08
C PRO A 36 8.77 -35.54 -53.11
N GLY A 37 9.59 -35.43 -52.07
CA GLY A 37 10.83 -36.16 -51.91
C GLY A 37 11.02 -36.61 -50.46
N PRO A 38 11.73 -37.71 -50.21
CA PRO A 38 11.87 -38.32 -48.88
C PRO A 38 12.39 -37.36 -47.80
N GLY A 39 13.21 -36.36 -48.17
CA GLY A 39 13.68 -35.33 -47.24
C GLY A 39 12.56 -34.43 -46.66
N ARG A 40 11.47 -34.21 -47.39
CA ARG A 40 10.34 -33.37 -46.93
C ARG A 40 9.52 -34.06 -45.84
N ASN A 41 9.39 -35.39 -45.92
CA ASN A 41 8.72 -36.18 -44.90
C ASN A 41 9.50 -36.16 -43.58
N LEU A 42 10.83 -36.23 -43.65
CA LEU A 42 11.71 -36.06 -42.49
C LEU A 42 11.58 -34.68 -41.86
N GLY A 43 11.62 -33.61 -42.66
CA GLY A 43 11.44 -32.24 -42.18
C GLY A 43 10.10 -32.06 -41.43
N ASN A 44 9.00 -32.53 -42.02
CA ASN A 44 7.67 -32.46 -41.38
C ASN A 44 7.60 -33.27 -40.08
N LEU A 45 8.24 -34.45 -40.04
CA LEU A 45 8.31 -35.27 -38.84
C LEU A 45 9.04 -34.54 -37.71
N TYR A 46 10.19 -33.92 -38.00
CA TYR A 46 10.95 -33.15 -37.01
C TYR A 46 10.22 -31.89 -36.55
N SER A 47 9.60 -31.13 -37.46
CA SER A 47 8.79 -29.97 -37.09
C SER A 47 7.59 -30.35 -36.21
N TRP A 48 6.93 -31.47 -36.52
CA TRP A 48 5.84 -32.00 -35.71
C TRP A 48 6.34 -32.44 -34.32
N ALA A 49 7.44 -33.19 -34.26
CA ALA A 49 8.02 -33.65 -33.00
C ALA A 49 8.49 -32.49 -32.12
N GLY A 50 9.15 -31.48 -32.72
CA GLY A 50 9.57 -30.25 -32.05
C GLY A 50 8.38 -29.49 -31.48
N SER A 51 7.35 -29.25 -32.29
CA SER A 51 6.11 -28.58 -31.85
C SER A 51 5.43 -29.32 -30.69
N HIS A 52 5.43 -30.65 -30.70
CA HIS A 52 4.82 -31.44 -29.63
C HIS A 52 5.65 -31.37 -28.34
N LEU A 53 6.98 -31.38 -28.45
CA LEU A 53 7.90 -31.26 -27.33
C LEU A 53 7.83 -29.87 -26.68
N GLU A 54 7.85 -28.81 -27.48
CA GLU A 54 7.70 -27.42 -27.03
C GLU A 54 6.39 -27.22 -26.25
N ARG A 55 5.27 -27.69 -26.79
CA ARG A 55 3.97 -27.62 -26.10
C ARG A 55 3.99 -28.34 -24.75
N ARG A 56 4.70 -29.47 -24.64
CA ARG A 56 4.81 -30.19 -23.36
C ARG A 56 5.71 -29.46 -22.37
N LEU A 57 6.81 -28.86 -22.82
CA LEU A 57 7.70 -28.07 -21.97
C LEU A 57 7.01 -26.81 -21.45
N VAL A 58 6.33 -26.06 -22.31
CA VAL A 58 5.55 -24.87 -21.92
C VAL A 58 4.46 -25.24 -20.90
N LYS A 59 3.73 -26.34 -21.13
CA LYS A 59 2.73 -26.81 -20.15
C LYS A 59 3.34 -27.18 -18.80
N ARG A 60 4.56 -27.74 -18.79
CA ARG A 60 5.26 -28.10 -17.55
C ARG A 60 5.78 -26.87 -16.82
N SER A 61 6.36 -25.90 -17.53
CA SER A 61 6.85 -24.66 -16.92
C SER A 61 5.71 -23.85 -16.30
N VAL A 62 4.58 -23.71 -17.00
CA VAL A 62 3.38 -23.02 -16.47
C VAL A 62 2.83 -23.73 -15.23
N ARG A 63 2.79 -25.06 -15.21
CA ARG A 63 2.34 -25.80 -14.01
C ARG A 63 3.31 -25.65 -12.85
N ALA A 64 4.62 -25.57 -13.11
CA ALA A 64 5.62 -25.38 -12.07
C ALA A 64 5.53 -23.97 -11.48
N SER A 65 5.38 -22.93 -12.30
CA SER A 65 5.21 -21.55 -11.82
C SER A 65 3.94 -21.40 -10.98
N ILE A 66 2.81 -21.95 -11.42
CA ILE A 66 1.55 -21.94 -10.65
C ILE A 66 1.72 -22.64 -9.30
N LYS A 67 2.41 -23.79 -9.25
CA LYS A 67 2.66 -24.50 -7.98
C LYS A 67 3.56 -23.70 -7.04
N LEU A 68 4.61 -23.07 -7.56
CA LEU A 68 5.51 -22.24 -6.76
C LEU A 68 4.77 -21.02 -6.22
N GLN A 69 3.99 -20.35 -7.07
CA GLN A 69 3.15 -19.22 -6.66
C GLN A 69 2.18 -19.62 -5.54
N LYS A 70 1.44 -20.73 -5.71
CA LYS A 70 0.53 -21.23 -4.68
C LYS A 70 1.24 -21.51 -3.36
N LYS A 71 2.44 -22.12 -3.40
CA LYS A 71 3.24 -22.39 -2.20
C LYS A 71 3.70 -21.09 -1.51
N CYS A 72 4.11 -20.08 -2.27
CA CYS A 72 4.45 -18.76 -1.73
C CYS A 72 3.24 -18.07 -1.10
N GLU A 73 2.07 -18.14 -1.74
CA GLU A 73 0.83 -17.58 -1.21
C GLU A 73 0.38 -18.29 0.08
N GLU A 74 0.49 -19.63 0.15
CA GLU A 74 0.17 -20.41 1.34
C GLU A 74 1.12 -20.10 2.51
N ALA A 75 2.43 -19.98 2.24
CA ALA A 75 3.40 -19.59 3.26
C ALA A 75 3.13 -18.17 3.78
N GLY A 76 2.81 -17.22 2.89
CA GLY A 76 2.44 -15.86 3.28
C GLY A 76 1.17 -15.80 4.12
N ARG A 77 0.15 -16.62 3.80
CA ARG A 77 -1.08 -16.71 4.62
C ARG A 77 -0.81 -17.28 6.02
N ALA A 78 0.07 -18.28 6.13
CA ALA A 78 0.43 -18.84 7.43
C ALA A 78 1.18 -17.83 8.31
N ASP A 79 2.14 -17.10 7.75
CA ASP A 79 2.86 -16.03 8.46
C ASP A 79 1.91 -14.90 8.90
N LEU A 80 1.02 -14.45 8.01
CA LEU A 80 0.03 -13.42 8.34
C LEU A 80 -0.92 -13.87 9.46
N LYS A 81 -1.37 -15.14 9.42
CA LYS A 81 -2.24 -15.70 10.46
C LYS A 81 -1.52 -15.71 11.81
N MET A 82 -0.27 -16.18 11.85
CA MET A 82 0.52 -16.20 13.08
C MET A 82 0.71 -14.79 13.66
N ARG A 83 1.04 -13.81 12.81
CA ARG A 83 1.15 -12.39 13.24
C ARG A 83 -0.18 -11.82 13.70
N SER A 84 -1.28 -12.21 13.08
CA SER A 84 -2.61 -11.77 13.53
C SER A 84 -2.90 -12.27 14.93
N GLU A 85 -2.67 -13.55 15.24
CA GLU A 85 -2.91 -14.12 16.57
C GLU A 85 -2.00 -13.49 17.64
N GLU A 86 -0.74 -13.21 17.32
CA GLU A 86 0.17 -12.44 18.19
C GLU A 86 -0.37 -11.03 18.43
N ALA A 87 -0.78 -10.32 17.37
CA ALA A 87 -1.34 -8.97 17.47
C ALA A 87 -2.63 -8.95 18.31
N LEU A 88 -3.49 -9.97 18.20
CA LEU A 88 -4.69 -10.09 19.03
C LEU A 88 -4.34 -10.22 20.50
N THR A 89 -3.37 -11.07 20.82
CA THR A 89 -2.90 -11.28 22.20
C THR A 89 -2.26 -9.99 22.76
N ALA A 90 -1.50 -9.28 21.93
CA ALA A 90 -0.92 -7.98 22.28
C ALA A 90 -1.99 -6.89 22.46
N LEU A 91 -3.02 -6.86 21.63
CA LEU A 91 -4.13 -5.91 21.74
C LEU A 91 -4.98 -6.15 22.99
N GLN A 92 -5.18 -7.41 23.38
CA GLN A 92 -5.84 -7.73 24.64
C GLN A 92 -5.03 -7.28 25.85
N SER A 93 -3.70 -7.31 25.76
CA SER A 93 -2.79 -6.83 26.79
C SER A 93 -2.53 -5.32 26.64
N THR A 94 -3.49 -4.50 27.08
CA THR A 94 -3.44 -3.02 27.05
C THR A 94 -2.12 -2.43 27.55
N TRP A 95 -1.48 -3.07 28.51
CA TRP A 95 -0.21 -2.63 29.07
C TRP A 95 0.98 -2.82 28.13
N ILE A 96 1.03 -3.90 27.34
CA ILE A 96 2.20 -4.21 26.50
C ILE A 96 2.34 -3.20 25.37
N ILE A 97 1.28 -2.92 24.63
CA ILE A 97 1.31 -1.90 23.56
C ILE A 97 1.56 -0.51 24.15
N ARG A 98 0.97 -0.21 25.31
CA ARG A 98 1.20 1.06 25.99
C ARG A 98 2.67 1.22 26.38
N ASP A 99 3.29 0.17 26.92
CA ASP A 99 4.69 0.20 27.32
C ASP A 99 5.61 0.38 26.11
N MET A 100 5.39 -0.42 25.04
CA MET A 100 6.12 -0.28 23.77
C MET A 100 5.98 1.12 23.18
N SER A 101 4.78 1.72 23.20
CA SER A 101 4.53 3.07 22.67
C SER A 101 5.09 4.19 23.56
N MET A 102 5.31 3.89 24.85
CA MET A 102 5.86 4.82 25.82
C MET A 102 7.38 4.72 25.94
N SER A 103 7.97 3.67 25.39
CA SER A 103 9.40 3.41 25.34
C SER A 103 10.19 4.55 24.69
N ASN A 104 11.50 4.53 24.88
CA ASN A 104 12.44 5.36 24.12
C ASN A 104 13.09 4.57 22.98
N ASN A 105 12.82 3.26 22.89
CA ASN A 105 13.35 2.39 21.85
C ASN A 105 12.50 2.51 20.58
N GLU A 106 13.12 3.02 19.51
CA GLU A 106 12.45 3.19 18.22
C GLU A 106 11.90 1.88 17.64
N SER A 107 12.59 0.75 17.88
CA SER A 107 12.14 -0.56 17.38
C SER A 107 10.87 -1.06 18.08
N GLU A 108 10.65 -0.66 19.34
CA GLU A 108 9.43 -0.99 20.07
C GLU A 108 8.25 -0.16 19.58
N HIS A 109 8.48 1.09 19.18
CA HIS A 109 7.47 1.93 18.54
C HIS A 109 7.03 1.34 17.20
N ASP A 110 7.98 0.89 16.38
CA ASP A 110 7.68 0.25 15.09
C ASP A 110 6.85 -1.02 15.31
N ARG A 111 7.25 -1.85 16.28
CA ARG A 111 6.51 -3.07 16.62
C ARG A 111 5.09 -2.76 17.12
N ALA A 112 4.92 -1.73 17.96
CA ALA A 112 3.61 -1.30 18.42
C ALA A 112 2.73 -0.84 17.24
N CYS A 113 3.30 -0.06 16.32
CA CYS A 113 2.59 0.39 15.11
C CYS A 113 2.20 -0.78 14.20
N GLU A 114 3.09 -1.76 13.99
CA GLU A 114 2.79 -2.98 13.23
C GLU A 114 1.60 -3.74 13.84
N ILE A 115 1.59 -3.95 15.16
CA ILE A 115 0.48 -4.62 15.87
C ILE A 115 -0.83 -3.84 15.70
N LEU A 116 -0.79 -2.51 15.81
CA LEU A 116 -1.97 -1.66 15.63
C LEU A 116 -2.50 -1.71 14.19
N LEU A 117 -1.64 -1.72 13.17
CA LEU A 117 -2.05 -1.87 11.77
C LEU A 117 -2.67 -3.24 11.49
N VAL A 118 -2.11 -4.31 12.06
CA VAL A 118 -2.69 -5.66 11.96
C VAL A 118 -4.07 -5.69 12.62
N GLY A 119 -4.23 -5.10 13.80
CA GLY A 119 -5.53 -4.95 14.47
C GLY A 119 -6.55 -4.16 13.64
N ALA A 120 -6.13 -3.05 13.05
CA ALA A 120 -6.96 -2.22 12.18
C ALA A 120 -7.43 -2.96 10.91
N ARG A 121 -6.64 -3.92 10.40
CA ARG A 121 -6.98 -4.78 9.26
C ARG A 121 -7.82 -6.02 9.64
N SER A 122 -8.08 -6.25 10.93
CA SER A 122 -8.81 -7.42 11.42
C SER A 122 -10.22 -7.54 10.83
N GLU A 123 -10.73 -8.77 10.77
CA GLU A 123 -12.12 -9.05 10.37
C GLU A 123 -13.11 -8.77 11.49
N ASP A 124 -12.63 -8.81 12.72
CA ASP A 124 -13.43 -8.56 13.92
C ASP A 124 -13.52 -7.05 14.18
N ILE A 125 -14.74 -6.52 14.11
CA ILE A 125 -15.07 -5.11 14.31
C ILE A 125 -14.58 -4.61 15.68
N THR A 126 -14.66 -5.43 16.72
CA THR A 126 -14.23 -5.07 18.08
C THR A 126 -12.73 -4.84 18.14
N ILE A 127 -11.96 -5.68 17.44
CA ILE A 127 -10.51 -5.57 17.35
C ILE A 127 -10.11 -4.33 16.55
N GLN A 128 -10.80 -4.06 15.43
CA GLN A 128 -10.58 -2.83 14.66
C GLN A 128 -10.82 -1.57 15.50
N VAL A 129 -11.94 -1.51 16.24
CA VAL A 129 -12.29 -0.38 17.11
C VAL A 129 -11.20 -0.15 18.17
N ASN A 130 -10.77 -1.20 18.86
CA ASN A 130 -9.70 -1.09 19.87
C ASN A 130 -8.37 -0.61 19.25
N ALA A 131 -8.02 -1.09 18.05
CA ALA A 131 -6.86 -0.61 17.32
C ALA A 131 -6.99 0.88 16.97
N PHE A 132 -8.14 1.33 16.45
CA PHE A 132 -8.38 2.74 16.14
C PHE A 132 -8.27 3.63 17.37
N GLU A 133 -8.92 3.26 18.48
CA GLU A 133 -8.84 4.01 19.73
C GLU A 133 -7.40 4.17 20.22
N ARG A 134 -6.57 3.12 20.10
CA ARG A 134 -5.16 3.17 20.47
C ARG A 134 -4.35 4.06 19.54
N ILE A 135 -4.52 3.93 18.23
CA ILE A 135 -3.88 4.81 17.25
C ILE A 135 -4.18 6.28 17.60
N ILE A 136 -5.45 6.61 17.83
CA ILE A 136 -5.88 7.97 18.16
C ILE A 136 -5.26 8.42 19.49
N ARG A 137 -5.33 7.58 20.52
CA ARG A 137 -4.82 7.89 21.86
C ARG A 137 -3.31 8.11 21.87
N ASP A 138 -2.56 7.25 21.20
CA ASP A 138 -1.11 7.34 21.12
C ASP A 138 -0.70 8.55 20.29
N PHE A 139 -1.41 8.79 19.18
CA PHE A 139 -1.24 9.98 18.37
C PHE A 139 -1.48 11.27 19.15
N VAL A 140 -2.55 11.36 19.95
CA VAL A 140 -2.83 12.55 20.78
C VAL A 140 -1.74 12.79 21.83
N LYS A 141 -1.10 11.73 22.33
CA LYS A 141 -0.05 11.84 23.36
C LYS A 141 1.32 12.19 22.83
N ARG A 142 1.71 11.62 21.68
CA ARG A 142 3.06 11.71 21.10
C ARG A 142 3.02 11.77 19.57
N PRO A 143 2.37 12.80 19.00
CA PRO A 143 2.04 12.85 17.59
C PRO A 143 3.22 12.73 16.64
N SER A 144 4.36 13.40 16.89
CA SER A 144 5.54 13.28 16.03
C SER A 144 6.14 11.87 16.07
N LYS A 145 6.33 11.30 17.27
CA LYS A 145 6.93 9.97 17.44
C LYS A 145 6.06 8.90 16.80
N VAL A 146 4.75 8.98 17.00
CA VAL A 146 3.78 8.04 16.41
C VAL A 146 3.75 8.17 14.90
N ARG A 147 3.69 9.40 14.36
CA ARG A 147 3.72 9.63 12.91
C ARG A 147 5.00 9.11 12.27
N TYR A 148 6.15 9.35 12.91
CA TYR A 148 7.45 8.89 12.43
C TYR A 148 7.53 7.36 12.43
N ALA A 149 7.09 6.70 13.51
CA ALA A 149 7.04 5.24 13.58
C ALA A 149 6.11 4.62 12.52
N PHE A 150 4.88 5.13 12.38
CA PHE A 150 3.99 4.67 11.31
C PHE A 150 4.59 4.92 9.91
N GLY A 151 5.24 6.07 9.70
CA GLY A 151 5.95 6.38 8.46
C GLY A 151 6.99 5.31 8.11
N ARG A 152 7.85 4.95 9.05
CA ARG A 152 8.84 3.87 8.86
C ARG A 152 8.20 2.53 8.56
N VAL A 153 7.11 2.19 9.25
CA VAL A 153 6.39 0.92 9.01
C VAL A 153 5.79 0.91 7.60
N PHE A 154 5.21 2.02 7.14
CA PHE A 154 4.70 2.14 5.78
C PHE A 154 5.82 2.05 4.73
N ASP A 155 6.94 2.75 4.94
CA ASP A 155 8.11 2.68 4.06
C ASP A 155 8.68 1.26 3.97
N LYS A 156 8.75 0.55 5.11
CA LYS A 156 9.20 -0.85 5.19
C LYS A 156 8.31 -1.80 4.39
N HIS A 157 7.02 -1.49 4.26
CA HIS A 157 6.05 -2.31 3.55
C HIS A 157 5.79 -1.86 2.11
N ASP A 158 6.41 -0.76 1.65
CA ASP A 158 6.12 -0.14 0.36
C ASP A 158 4.62 0.20 0.21
N GLU A 159 4.02 0.70 1.30
CA GLU A 159 2.59 0.97 1.38
C GLU A 159 2.30 2.46 1.52
N VAL A 160 1.23 2.94 0.86
CA VAL A 160 0.74 4.32 1.02
C VAL A 160 -0.31 4.36 2.14
N SER A 161 -0.09 5.18 3.17
CA SER A 161 -0.97 5.29 4.34
C SER A 161 -2.46 5.47 4.01
N ASP A 162 -2.79 6.36 3.07
CA ASP A 162 -4.19 6.59 2.65
C ASP A 162 -4.81 5.29 2.10
N THR A 163 -4.08 4.55 1.25
CA THR A 163 -4.51 3.26 0.69
C THR A 163 -4.71 2.21 1.78
N VAL A 164 -3.79 2.15 2.76
CA VAL A 164 -3.90 1.24 3.90
C VAL A 164 -5.16 1.54 4.71
N SER A 165 -5.41 2.80 5.04
CA SER A 165 -6.57 3.18 5.86
C SER A 165 -7.92 2.93 5.17
N LEU A 166 -7.97 3.08 3.84
CA LEU A 166 -9.14 2.74 3.03
C LEU A 166 -9.41 1.23 3.01
N SER A 167 -8.36 0.40 3.07
CA SER A 167 -8.49 -1.05 3.05
C SER A 167 -9.13 -1.65 4.32
N TRP A 168 -9.20 -0.88 5.41
CA TRP A 168 -9.83 -1.34 6.66
C TRP A 168 -11.35 -1.46 6.57
N LYS A 169 -11.98 -0.71 5.65
CA LYS A 169 -13.43 -0.77 5.39
C LYS A 169 -13.71 -1.84 4.35
N ARG A 170 -14.60 -2.77 4.67
CA ARG A 170 -14.99 -3.90 3.82
C ARG A 170 -16.29 -3.60 3.09
N SER A 171 -16.35 -4.01 1.83
CA SER A 171 -17.58 -3.95 1.03
C SER A 171 -18.64 -4.89 1.62
N GLY A 172 -19.87 -4.40 1.80
CA GLY A 172 -21.00 -5.21 2.25
C GLY A 172 -21.11 -5.40 3.77
N VAL A 173 -20.19 -4.83 4.55
CA VAL A 173 -20.30 -4.78 6.02
C VAL A 173 -20.98 -3.47 6.42
N GLU A 174 -22.04 -3.57 7.22
CA GLU A 174 -22.68 -2.41 7.84
C GLU A 174 -21.93 -2.02 9.10
N TYR A 175 -21.40 -0.80 9.12
CA TYR A 175 -20.62 -0.27 10.23
C TYR A 175 -21.45 0.69 11.07
N SER A 176 -21.26 0.63 12.39
CA SER A 176 -21.88 1.60 13.31
C SER A 176 -21.35 3.01 13.06
N ALA A 177 -22.11 4.03 13.45
CA ALA A 177 -21.67 5.43 13.37
C ALA A 177 -20.39 5.68 14.19
N GLU A 178 -20.27 5.02 15.35
CA GLU A 178 -19.08 5.05 16.20
C GLU A 178 -17.86 4.48 15.48
N TRP A 179 -17.99 3.32 14.82
CA TRP A 179 -16.90 2.73 14.04
C TRP A 179 -16.44 3.69 12.93
N LEU A 180 -17.38 4.26 12.18
CA LEU A 180 -17.06 5.19 11.08
C LEU A 180 -16.34 6.45 11.60
N TYR A 181 -16.72 6.95 12.77
CA TYR A 181 -16.07 8.08 13.41
C TYR A 181 -14.63 7.74 13.82
N LEU A 182 -14.41 6.61 14.49
CA LEU A 182 -13.08 6.16 14.91
C LEU A 182 -12.19 5.84 13.71
N HIS A 183 -12.72 5.18 12.68
CA HIS A 183 -12.03 4.93 11.41
C HIS A 183 -11.55 6.25 10.79
N MET A 184 -12.42 7.25 10.69
CA MET A 184 -12.07 8.56 10.15
C MET A 184 -10.96 9.22 10.96
N LEU A 185 -11.06 9.21 12.30
CA LEU A 185 -10.04 9.80 13.16
C LEU A 185 -8.69 9.08 13.03
N ALA A 186 -8.68 7.75 13.10
CA ALA A 186 -7.46 6.95 12.96
C ALA A 186 -6.82 7.15 11.58
N SER A 187 -7.61 7.15 10.51
CA SER A 187 -7.12 7.41 9.14
C SER A 187 -6.45 8.77 9.03
N ARG A 188 -7.00 9.80 9.69
CA ARG A 188 -6.39 11.12 9.74
C ARG A 188 -5.10 11.16 10.53
N CYS A 189 -5.02 10.47 11.67
CA CYS A 189 -3.78 10.33 12.44
C CYS A 189 -2.65 9.73 11.60
N LEU A 190 -2.99 8.79 10.71
CA LEU A 190 -2.00 8.13 9.86
C LEU A 190 -1.70 8.87 8.55
N SER A 191 -2.53 9.82 8.13
CA SER A 191 -2.31 10.50 6.84
C SER A 191 -1.00 11.28 6.85
N LEU A 192 -0.04 10.79 6.07
CA LEU A 192 1.31 11.34 5.94
C LEU A 192 1.36 12.57 5.06
N ARG A 193 0.25 12.94 4.40
CA ARG A 193 0.20 14.18 3.63
C ARG A 193 0.48 15.36 4.56
N HIS A 194 1.32 16.28 4.09
CA HIS A 194 1.64 17.50 4.81
C HIS A 194 0.36 18.29 5.06
N SER A 195 -0.18 18.18 6.27
CA SER A 195 -1.18 19.11 6.74
C SER A 195 -0.50 20.03 7.74
N SER A 196 -0.78 21.33 7.62
CA SER A 196 -0.26 22.35 8.54
C SER A 196 -0.56 22.03 10.00
N PHE A 197 -1.58 21.21 10.27
CA PHE A 197 -1.87 20.66 11.59
C PHE A 197 -0.66 19.94 12.19
N PHE A 198 0.06 19.12 11.42
CA PHE A 198 1.15 18.30 11.95
C PHE A 198 2.42 19.11 12.24
N GLU A 199 2.70 20.14 11.45
CA GLU A 199 3.75 21.11 11.79
C GLU A 199 3.45 21.77 13.13
N GLU A 200 2.21 22.24 13.33
CA GLU A 200 1.83 22.87 14.61
C GLU A 200 1.86 21.91 15.79
N VAL A 201 1.49 20.65 15.55
CA VAL A 201 1.50 19.61 16.56
C VAL A 201 2.92 19.21 16.99
N SER A 202 3.91 19.28 16.10
CA SER A 202 5.30 18.95 16.45
C SER A 202 5.88 19.85 17.57
N TYR A 203 5.39 21.08 17.69
CA TYR A 203 5.79 21.98 18.79
C TYR A 203 5.34 21.49 20.17
N PHE A 204 4.34 20.60 20.24
CA PHE A 204 3.85 20.05 21.51
C PHE A 204 4.69 18.88 22.01
N ASP A 205 5.47 18.22 21.16
CA ASP A 205 6.26 17.06 21.57
C ASP A 205 7.51 17.45 22.39
N ASP A 206 8.10 18.61 22.09
CA ASP A 206 9.31 19.11 22.76
C ASP A 206 9.00 20.14 23.87
N ALA A 207 7.82 20.75 23.83
CA ALA A 207 7.41 21.73 24.82
C ALA A 207 6.92 21.01 26.10
N GLY A 208 7.63 21.21 27.20
CA GLY A 208 7.13 20.82 28.51
C GLY A 208 5.74 21.41 28.78
N PRO A 209 4.91 20.81 29.65
CA PRO A 209 3.52 21.22 29.88
C PRO A 209 3.33 22.67 30.37
N ARG A 210 4.42 23.38 30.66
CA ARG A 210 4.41 24.78 31.11
C ARG A 210 4.81 25.80 30.03
N SER A 211 5.26 25.38 28.85
CA SER A 211 5.79 26.29 27.81
C SER A 211 4.89 26.47 26.58
N LEU A 212 3.71 25.86 26.58
CA LEU A 212 2.78 25.99 25.45
C LEU A 212 1.96 27.28 25.58
N HIS A 213 2.25 28.24 24.71
CA HIS A 213 1.42 29.44 24.57
C HIS A 213 0.06 29.09 23.94
N PHE A 214 -0.99 29.81 24.37
CA PHE A 214 -2.36 29.63 23.90
C PHE A 214 -2.52 29.68 22.37
N TRP A 215 -1.66 30.43 21.67
CA TRP A 215 -1.71 30.56 20.21
C TRP A 215 -1.49 29.23 19.47
N HIS A 216 -0.66 28.31 20.00
CA HIS A 216 -0.46 26.99 19.41
C HIS A 216 -1.74 26.15 19.47
N PHE A 217 -2.46 26.24 20.60
CA PHE A 217 -3.75 25.59 20.77
C PHE A 217 -4.81 26.15 19.82
N GLU A 218 -4.84 27.47 19.62
CA GLU A 218 -5.75 28.11 18.67
C GLU A 218 -5.48 27.67 17.22
N ARG A 219 -4.20 27.64 16.79
CA ARG A 219 -3.82 27.14 15.45
C ARG A 219 -4.16 25.67 15.25
N LEU A 220 -4.05 24.87 16.31
CA LEU A 220 -4.48 23.47 16.32
C LEU A 220 -5.99 23.35 16.02
N ILE A 221 -6.83 24.09 16.76
CA ILE A 221 -8.29 24.09 16.56
C ILE A 221 -8.67 24.58 15.16
N LEU A 222 -8.06 25.67 14.69
CA LEU A 222 -8.34 26.23 13.36
C LEU A 222 -7.99 25.25 12.24
N SER A 223 -6.93 24.47 12.44
CA SER A 223 -6.55 23.41 11.49
C SER A 223 -7.56 22.25 11.48
N CYS A 224 -8.17 21.91 12.62
CA CYS A 224 -9.22 20.88 12.69
C CYS A 224 -10.52 21.27 11.96
N ARG A 225 -10.92 22.54 12.03
CA ARG A 225 -12.20 23.02 11.47
C ARG A 225 -12.27 22.88 9.94
N ARG A 226 -11.15 23.06 9.25
CA ARG A 226 -11.05 22.90 7.80
C ARG A 226 -11.28 21.45 7.37
N THR A 227 -10.87 20.51 8.20
CA THR A 227 -10.92 19.07 7.90
C THR A 227 -12.29 18.43 8.20
N LEU A 228 -13.00 18.90 9.23
CA LEU A 228 -14.35 18.40 9.57
C LEU A 228 -15.38 18.70 8.47
N SER A 229 -15.26 19.85 7.83
CA SER A 229 -16.24 20.31 6.84
C SER A 229 -16.26 19.45 5.57
N SER A 230 -15.11 18.98 5.09
CA SER A 230 -15.05 18.17 3.85
C SER A 230 -15.57 16.75 4.03
N VAL A 231 -15.31 16.11 5.18
CA VAL A 231 -15.67 14.71 5.37
C VAL A 231 -17.14 14.51 5.73
N VAL A 232 -17.74 15.43 6.49
CA VAL A 232 -19.19 15.40 6.72
C VAL A 232 -19.94 15.59 5.40
N LEU A 233 -19.44 16.43 4.50
CA LEU A 233 -20.02 16.62 3.18
C LEU A 233 -19.87 15.39 2.28
N GLU A 234 -18.72 14.71 2.28
CA GLU A 234 -18.53 13.45 1.53
C GLU A 234 -19.40 12.30 2.06
N GLN A 235 -19.56 12.16 3.38
CA GLN A 235 -20.44 11.17 3.99
C GLN A 235 -21.93 11.43 3.68
N LEU A 236 -22.35 12.71 3.69
CA LEU A 236 -23.69 13.10 3.27
C LEU A 236 -23.91 12.88 1.76
N ARG A 237 -22.85 13.02 0.95
CA ARG A 237 -22.89 12.73 -0.49
C ARG A 237 -23.00 11.23 -0.78
N GLU A 238 -22.25 10.38 -0.07
CA GLU A 238 -22.32 8.91 -0.22
C GLU A 238 -23.67 8.35 0.25
N LYS A 239 -24.21 8.85 1.37
CA LYS A 239 -25.55 8.45 1.85
C LYS A 239 -26.67 9.07 1.01
N GLY A 240 -26.37 10.14 0.28
CA GLY A 240 -27.27 10.91 -0.55
C GLY A 240 -27.25 10.53 -2.03
N SER A 241 -27.12 9.24 -2.38
CA SER A 241 -27.40 8.71 -3.72
C SER A 241 -28.88 8.81 -4.12
N ILE A 242 -29.53 9.93 -3.77
CA ILE A 242 -30.67 10.46 -4.49
C ILE A 242 -30.12 10.99 -5.81
N THR A 243 -30.33 10.23 -6.88
CA THR A 243 -30.13 10.74 -8.24
C THR A 243 -30.97 12.01 -8.40
N PRO A 244 -30.37 13.15 -8.78
CA PRO A 244 -31.13 14.38 -9.06
C PRO A 244 -32.13 14.23 -10.22
N SER A 245 -32.13 13.09 -10.94
CA SER A 245 -32.97 12.88 -12.12
C SER A 245 -34.40 12.42 -11.82
N SER A 246 -34.80 12.26 -10.55
CA SER A 246 -36.17 11.79 -10.21
C SER A 246 -37.19 12.92 -9.95
N PHE A 247 -36.77 14.18 -9.91
CA PHE A 247 -37.67 15.32 -9.62
C PHE A 247 -38.17 16.09 -10.85
N LEU A 248 -37.82 15.68 -12.07
CA LEU A 248 -38.18 16.40 -13.30
C LEU A 248 -39.29 15.75 -14.15
N SER A 249 -39.98 14.70 -13.68
CA SER A 249 -40.97 13.97 -14.50
C SER A 249 -42.39 13.92 -13.93
N ARG A 250 -42.82 14.95 -13.19
CA ARG A 250 -44.22 15.05 -12.73
C ARG A 250 -44.74 16.48 -12.75
N ALA A 251 -44.72 17.06 -13.94
CA ALA A 251 -45.51 18.23 -14.30
C ALA A 251 -46.00 18.00 -15.74
N ASP A 252 -47.02 17.15 -15.87
CA ASP A 252 -47.98 17.07 -16.96
C ASP A 252 -49.28 16.48 -16.39
#